data_AF-A0A915L323-F1
#
_entry.id   AF-A0A915L323-F1
#
_cell.length_a   1.000
_cell.length_b   1.000
_cell.length_c   1.000
_cell.angle_alpha   90.00
_cell.angle_beta   90.00
_cell.angle_gamma   90.00
#
_symmetry.space_group_name_H-M   'P 1'
#
loop_
_entity.id
_entity.type
_entity.pdbx_description
1 polymer ?
#
loop_
_entity_poly.entity_id
_entity_poly.type
_entity_poly.pdbx_seq_one_letter_code
_entity_poly.pdbx_strand_id
1 'polypeptide(L)'
;MIDAAGEVAAIAALPQSPSTPNWLNDYLRGAGMEMYTETLSASFVGMTFPEAANLLYTKLELLLMALEVQDTGQHRLWINPGSEFPVHSRLTASALRKGFRQMITKAISPAGNGKIVSAHNEHYHVLSTIPTHTISSNSGNDILTHETLLSNGDDSSTNKVYDSTGMFHWCYSQRIEECILDRHQKSLVLHNHVVVCLFADKGSPLIGLRNFVMPLRASNFHYHELKRIVIVGDVEYIRREWKTLYNMPKLSILHGSPLSRSDLRAANINTCDMCVIISARIPNPNEDPTLADKEAILASLNVKAMHFDDQPSHSINSSFTMSAHNSYNLRQTVITDGTQVPMITEL
;
A
#
# COMPACT_ATOMS: atom_id res chain seq x y z
N MET A 1 30.64 -14.12 -16.33
CA MET A 1 31.31 -14.62 -17.55
C MET A 1 30.25 -14.65 -18.64
N ILE A 2 30.45 -13.95 -19.75
CA ILE A 2 29.51 -13.92 -20.90
C ILE A 2 30.05 -14.96 -21.89
N ASP A 3 29.21 -15.87 -22.37
CA ASP A 3 29.63 -16.88 -23.35
C ASP A 3 29.66 -16.29 -24.78
N ALA A 4 30.46 -16.88 -25.66
CA ALA A 4 30.87 -16.37 -26.96
C ALA A 4 29.75 -16.22 -28.01
N ALA A 5 28.49 -16.48 -27.65
CA ALA A 5 27.32 -16.42 -28.54
C ALA A 5 26.49 -15.12 -28.43
N GLY A 6 26.83 -14.19 -27.53
CA GLY A 6 26.09 -12.93 -27.40
C GLY A 6 24.68 -13.04 -26.82
N GLU A 7 24.31 -14.20 -26.26
CA GLU A 7 23.12 -14.32 -25.42
C GLU A 7 23.35 -13.63 -24.07
N VAL A 8 22.42 -12.76 -23.69
CA VAL A 8 22.28 -12.33 -22.29
C VAL A 8 22.02 -13.60 -21.51
N ALA A 9 22.98 -14.02 -20.68
CA ALA A 9 22.83 -15.21 -19.85
C ALA A 9 21.46 -15.14 -19.15
N ALA A 10 20.56 -16.04 -19.55
CA ALA A 10 19.31 -16.27 -18.85
C ALA A 10 19.65 -16.41 -17.37
N ILE A 11 18.79 -15.85 -16.51
CA ILE A 11 18.95 -15.89 -15.06
C ILE A 11 19.45 -17.29 -14.69
N ALA A 12 20.70 -17.38 -14.23
CA ALA A 12 21.08 -18.52 -13.44
C ALA A 12 20.18 -18.43 -12.21
N ALA A 13 19.02 -19.09 -12.27
CA ALA A 13 18.19 -19.32 -11.11
C ALA A 13 19.16 -19.82 -10.05
N LEU A 14 19.05 -19.30 -8.82
CA LEU A 14 19.80 -19.93 -7.73
C LEU A 14 19.44 -21.41 -7.84
N PRO A 15 20.42 -22.32 -7.99
CA PRO A 15 20.12 -23.73 -8.15
C PRO A 15 19.17 -24.10 -7.02
N GLN A 16 17.94 -24.48 -7.36
CA GLN A 16 16.98 -24.91 -6.35
C GLN A 16 17.63 -26.08 -5.66
N SER A 17 17.90 -25.94 -4.37
CA SER A 17 18.46 -27.05 -3.63
C SER A 17 17.35 -28.08 -3.51
N PRO A 18 17.56 -29.32 -3.99
CA PRO A 18 16.55 -30.37 -3.89
C PRO A 18 16.26 -30.77 -2.43
N SER A 19 17.11 -30.36 -1.48
CA SER A 19 16.90 -30.55 -0.04
C SER A 19 16.08 -29.43 0.63
N THR A 20 15.79 -28.34 -0.07
CA THR A 20 15.07 -27.18 0.48
C THR A 20 13.57 -27.27 0.17
N PRO A 21 12.67 -27.03 1.14
CA PRO A 21 11.23 -26.98 0.88
C PRO A 21 10.85 -25.96 -0.20
N ASN A 22 9.84 -26.27 -1.01
CA ASN A 22 9.44 -25.42 -2.14
C ASN A 22 9.13 -23.97 -1.73
N TRP A 23 8.39 -23.77 -0.63
CA TRP A 23 8.06 -22.43 -0.13
C TRP A 23 9.31 -21.60 0.17
N LEU A 24 10.37 -22.24 0.69
CA LEU A 24 11.62 -21.58 1.03
C LEU A 24 12.44 -21.27 -0.22
N ASN A 25 12.44 -22.17 -1.21
CA ASN A 25 13.05 -21.90 -2.52
C ASN A 25 12.39 -20.69 -3.22
N ASP A 26 11.07 -20.60 -3.18
CA ASP A 26 10.33 -19.49 -3.79
C ASP A 26 10.53 -18.19 -3.00
N TYR A 27 10.51 -18.26 -1.67
CA TYR A 27 10.82 -17.12 -0.80
C TYR A 27 12.24 -16.58 -1.06
N LEU A 28 13.26 -17.44 -1.05
CA LEU A 28 14.65 -17.02 -1.27
C LEU A 28 14.87 -16.46 -2.68
N ARG A 29 14.10 -16.94 -3.67
CA ARG A 29 14.10 -16.35 -5.02
C ARG A 29 13.59 -14.91 -4.97
N GLY A 30 12.45 -14.66 -4.30
CA GLY A 30 11.88 -13.31 -4.15
C GLY A 30 12.75 -12.39 -3.29
N ALA A 31 13.31 -12.91 -2.20
CA ALA A 31 14.20 -12.16 -1.29
C ALA A 31 15.48 -11.67 -1.97
N GLY A 32 15.92 -12.32 -3.06
CA GLY A 32 17.06 -11.89 -3.86
C GLY A 32 16.73 -10.81 -4.91
N MET A 33 15.49 -10.33 -4.98
CA MET A 33 15.09 -9.24 -5.87
C MET A 33 15.40 -7.90 -5.23
N GLU A 34 16.02 -6.99 -5.98
CA GLU A 34 16.42 -5.66 -5.54
C GLU A 34 15.81 -4.59 -6.43
N MET A 35 15.56 -3.40 -5.86
CA MET A 35 15.07 -2.24 -6.60
C MET A 35 16.26 -1.45 -7.17
N TYR A 36 16.19 -1.16 -8.46
CA TYR A 36 17.18 -0.36 -9.16
C TYR A 36 16.53 0.81 -9.88
N THR A 37 17.28 1.89 -10.03
CA THR A 37 16.85 3.13 -10.68
C THR A 37 17.81 3.44 -11.83
N GLU A 38 17.30 3.50 -13.06
CA GLU A 38 18.12 3.66 -14.27
C GLU A 38 17.42 4.51 -15.35
N THR A 39 18.18 5.21 -16.19
CA THR A 39 17.60 5.97 -17.31
C THR A 39 17.23 5.04 -18.47
N LEU A 40 16.01 5.17 -18.98
CA LEU A 40 15.55 4.40 -20.15
C LEU A 40 16.24 4.85 -21.44
N SER A 41 16.50 3.90 -22.34
CA SER A 41 17.02 4.18 -23.69
C SER A 41 16.05 5.04 -24.50
N ALA A 42 16.59 5.83 -25.44
CA ALA A 42 15.80 6.63 -26.38
C ALA A 42 14.79 5.81 -27.20
N SER A 43 15.02 4.50 -27.35
CA SER A 43 14.09 3.59 -28.04
C SER A 43 12.74 3.43 -27.36
N PHE A 44 12.64 3.74 -26.08
CA PHE A 44 11.37 3.73 -25.35
C PHE A 44 10.61 5.04 -25.48
N VAL A 45 11.22 6.10 -26.03
CA VAL A 45 10.57 7.40 -26.17
C VAL A 45 9.36 7.28 -27.10
N GLY A 46 8.21 7.76 -26.64
CA GLY A 46 6.94 7.68 -27.36
C GLY A 46 6.16 6.38 -27.13
N MET A 47 6.73 5.38 -26.46
CA MET A 47 5.96 4.21 -25.98
C MET A 47 5.10 4.59 -24.78
N THR A 48 4.02 3.87 -24.57
CA THR A 48 3.25 3.93 -23.31
C THR A 48 3.93 3.13 -22.20
N PHE A 49 3.60 3.42 -20.93
CA PHE A 49 4.13 2.64 -19.80
C PHE A 49 3.85 1.13 -19.92
N PRO A 50 2.64 0.65 -20.24
CA PRO A 50 2.38 -0.78 -20.36
C PRO A 50 3.18 -1.46 -21.49
N GLU A 51 3.39 -0.77 -22.62
CA GLU A 51 4.20 -1.29 -23.73
C GLU A 51 5.67 -1.43 -23.31
N ALA A 52 6.22 -0.39 -22.67
CA ALA A 52 7.58 -0.40 -22.15
C ALA A 52 7.76 -1.50 -21.08
N ALA A 53 6.82 -1.62 -20.14
CA ALA A 53 6.83 -2.64 -19.10
C ALA A 53 6.79 -4.06 -19.70
N ASN A 54 5.94 -4.31 -20.69
CA ASN A 54 5.86 -5.59 -21.37
C ASN A 54 7.16 -5.94 -22.12
N LEU A 55 7.76 -4.97 -22.81
CA LEU A 55 9.03 -5.18 -23.51
C LEU A 55 10.17 -5.49 -22.52
N LEU A 56 10.28 -4.71 -21.44
CA LEU A 56 11.28 -4.91 -20.38
C LEU A 56 11.12 -6.27 -19.70
N TYR A 57 9.88 -6.68 -19.42
CA TYR A 57 9.61 -7.98 -18.81
C TYR A 57 9.94 -9.14 -19.76
N THR A 58 9.44 -9.11 -21.00
CA THR A 58 9.58 -10.23 -21.94
C THR A 58 10.98 -10.36 -22.55
N LYS A 59 11.73 -9.25 -22.68
CA LYS A 59 13.06 -9.26 -23.32
C LYS A 59 14.21 -9.24 -22.33
N LEU A 60 14.04 -8.64 -21.15
CA LEU A 60 15.11 -8.42 -20.18
C LEU A 60 14.81 -8.99 -18.80
N GLU A 61 13.62 -9.57 -18.60
CA GLU A 61 13.16 -10.09 -17.31
C GLU A 61 13.22 -9.03 -16.20
N LEU A 62 12.88 -7.79 -16.57
CA LEU A 62 12.81 -6.63 -15.67
C LEU A 62 11.36 -6.29 -15.37
N LEU A 63 11.03 -6.18 -14.08
CA LEU A 63 9.73 -5.70 -13.64
C LEU A 63 9.78 -4.18 -13.45
N LEU A 64 9.31 -3.42 -14.45
CA LEU A 64 9.17 -1.97 -14.36
C LEU A 64 8.04 -1.60 -13.40
N MET A 65 8.31 -0.74 -12.42
CA MET A 65 7.35 -0.35 -11.39
C MET A 65 6.94 1.12 -11.46
N ALA A 66 7.87 2.01 -11.80
CA ALA A 66 7.62 3.44 -11.77
C ALA A 66 8.48 4.20 -12.79
N LEU A 67 8.00 5.39 -13.16
CA LEU A 67 8.70 6.36 -13.98
C LEU A 67 8.86 7.67 -13.21
N GLU A 68 10.08 8.18 -13.15
CA GLU A 68 10.37 9.51 -12.64
C GLU A 68 10.39 10.51 -13.79
N VAL A 69 9.60 11.56 -13.67
CA VAL A 69 9.43 12.61 -14.68
C VAL A 69 9.98 13.91 -14.12
N GLN A 70 10.91 14.51 -14.85
CA GLN A 70 11.44 15.82 -14.53
C GLN A 70 10.70 16.88 -15.34
N ASP A 71 9.86 17.68 -14.66
CA ASP A 71 9.14 18.81 -15.25
C ASP A 71 9.42 20.09 -14.45
N THR A 72 9.80 21.17 -15.13
CA THR A 72 10.09 22.49 -14.54
C THR A 72 10.96 22.52 -13.26
N GLY A 73 11.86 21.54 -13.10
CA GLY A 73 12.74 21.42 -11.92
C GLY A 73 12.13 20.64 -10.75
N GLN A 74 10.90 20.15 -10.87
CA GLN A 74 10.28 19.20 -9.96
C GLN A 74 10.41 17.77 -10.51
N HIS A 75 10.76 16.84 -9.62
CA HIS A 75 10.83 15.41 -9.90
C HIS A 75 9.54 14.76 -9.38
N ARG A 76 8.77 14.14 -10.27
CA ARG A 76 7.53 13.43 -9.92
C ARG A 76 7.67 11.96 -10.25
N LEU A 77 7.51 11.10 -9.25
CA LEU A 77 7.50 9.65 -9.41
C LEU A 77 6.08 9.16 -9.65
N TRP A 78 5.85 8.51 -10.78
CA TRP A 78 4.59 7.89 -11.16
C TRP A 78 4.71 6.38 -11.03
N ILE A 79 3.97 5.79 -10.10
CA ILE A 79 3.95 4.35 -9.88
C ILE A 79 2.86 3.74 -10.75
N ASN A 80 3.22 2.82 -11.64
CA ASN A 80 2.32 2.14 -12.58
C ASN A 80 1.33 3.09 -13.30
N PRO A 81 1.81 4.12 -14.03
CA PRO A 81 0.92 5.01 -14.77
C PRO A 81 0.21 4.28 -15.91
N GLY A 82 -0.95 4.80 -16.32
CA GLY A 82 -1.74 4.24 -17.42
C GLY A 82 -1.16 4.53 -18.81
N SER A 83 -1.89 4.10 -19.85
CA SER A 83 -1.47 4.27 -21.24
C SER A 83 -1.47 5.74 -21.71
N GLU A 84 -2.16 6.62 -20.98
CA GLU A 84 -2.15 8.07 -21.18
C GLU A 84 -0.78 8.70 -20.89
N PHE A 85 0.13 7.97 -20.25
CA PHE A 85 1.44 8.46 -19.86
C PHE A 85 2.53 7.99 -20.84
N PRO A 86 2.95 8.82 -21.81
CA PRO A 86 4.03 8.44 -22.71
C PRO A 86 5.38 8.50 -22.01
N VAL A 87 6.27 7.60 -22.40
CA VAL A 87 7.66 7.58 -21.97
C VAL A 87 8.40 8.71 -22.69
N HIS A 88 9.00 9.63 -21.93
CA HIS A 88 9.76 10.78 -22.42
C HIS A 88 11.27 10.54 -22.34
N SER A 89 12.05 11.43 -22.97
CA SER A 89 13.50 11.29 -23.17
C SER A 89 14.36 11.36 -21.90
N ARG A 90 13.79 11.76 -20.76
CA ARG A 90 14.50 11.85 -19.46
C ARG A 90 13.65 11.22 -18.36
N LEU A 91 13.49 9.89 -18.44
CA LEU A 91 12.80 9.14 -17.40
C LEU A 91 13.75 8.19 -16.71
N THR A 92 13.76 8.27 -15.38
CA THR A 92 14.38 7.26 -14.54
C THR A 92 13.35 6.19 -14.22
N ALA A 93 13.61 4.97 -14.63
CA ALA A 93 12.78 3.81 -14.36
C ALA A 93 13.24 3.12 -13.08
N SER A 94 12.28 2.81 -12.19
CA SER A 94 12.53 1.91 -11.06
C SER A 94 12.08 0.50 -11.41
N ALA A 95 12.99 -0.48 -11.34
CA ALA A 95 12.73 -1.87 -11.69
C ALA A 95 13.22 -2.86 -10.63
N LEU A 96 12.52 -3.99 -10.50
CA LEU A 96 12.94 -5.12 -9.65
C LEU A 96 13.72 -6.16 -10.45
N ARG A 97 14.90 -6.56 -9.95
CA ARG A 97 15.73 -7.61 -10.57
C ARG A 97 16.57 -8.36 -9.55
N LYS A 98 16.91 -9.61 -9.85
CA LYS A 98 17.92 -10.39 -9.12
C LYS A 98 19.33 -10.13 -9.65
N GLY A 99 20.21 -9.60 -8.80
CA GLY A 99 21.64 -9.46 -9.06
C GLY A 99 22.01 -8.32 -10.02
N PHE A 100 22.98 -7.51 -9.60
CA PHE A 100 23.43 -6.32 -10.31
C PHE A 100 24.20 -6.65 -11.60
N ARG A 101 23.79 -6.05 -12.72
CA ARG A 101 24.70 -5.49 -13.75
C ARG A 101 23.92 -4.72 -14.82
N GLN A 102 24.20 -3.41 -14.87
CA GLN A 102 24.09 -2.49 -16.02
C GLN A 102 23.50 -3.11 -17.28
N MET A 103 22.18 -2.96 -17.49
CA MET A 103 21.57 -3.38 -18.77
C MET A 103 20.52 -2.42 -19.33
N ILE A 104 19.94 -1.52 -18.53
CA ILE A 104 18.84 -0.68 -19.03
C ILE A 104 19.33 0.28 -20.13
N THR A 105 20.57 0.78 -20.06
CA THR A 105 21.11 1.71 -21.06
C THR A 105 21.46 1.05 -22.41
N LYS A 106 21.67 -0.27 -22.46
CA LYS A 106 22.17 -0.98 -23.67
C LYS A 106 21.13 -1.85 -24.36
N ALA A 107 19.93 -2.02 -23.80
CA ALA A 107 19.08 -3.14 -24.16
C ALA A 107 18.32 -3.02 -25.49
N ILE A 108 17.91 -1.82 -25.91
CA ILE A 108 17.11 -1.68 -27.14
C ILE A 108 17.63 -0.50 -27.96
N SER A 109 18.10 -0.80 -29.18
CA SER A 109 18.22 0.14 -30.30
C SER A 109 17.07 -0.14 -31.27
N PRO A 110 16.35 0.86 -31.81
CA PRO A 110 15.23 0.63 -32.70
C PRO A 110 15.78 0.48 -34.12
N ALA A 111 16.54 -0.58 -34.38
CA ALA A 111 16.73 -1.03 -35.75
C ALA A 111 15.51 -1.89 -36.07
N GLY A 112 14.65 -1.42 -36.98
CA GLY A 112 13.46 -2.13 -37.45
C GLY A 112 13.76 -3.62 -37.63
N ASN A 113 12.85 -4.45 -37.10
CA ASN A 113 12.93 -5.91 -37.00
C ASN A 113 13.62 -6.46 -35.74
N GLY A 114 13.13 -6.13 -34.55
CA GLY A 114 13.14 -7.04 -33.37
C GLY A 114 14.46 -7.70 -32.97
N LYS A 115 15.62 -7.18 -33.39
CA LYS A 115 16.94 -7.74 -33.09
C LYS A 115 17.60 -6.91 -32.01
N ILE A 116 17.90 -7.56 -30.88
CA ILE A 116 18.73 -7.03 -29.81
C ILE A 116 20.17 -7.03 -30.33
N VAL A 117 20.77 -5.85 -30.51
CA VAL A 117 22.17 -5.73 -30.92
C VAL A 117 22.98 -5.28 -29.71
N SER A 118 23.81 -6.16 -29.18
CA SER A 118 24.85 -5.80 -28.20
C SER A 118 25.93 -4.99 -28.90
N ALA A 119 25.87 -3.66 -28.80
CA ALA A 119 26.89 -2.78 -29.37
C ALA A 119 28.12 -2.73 -28.45
N HIS A 120 29.24 -3.27 -28.95
CA HIS A 120 30.58 -3.03 -28.43
C HIS A 120 31.18 -1.78 -29.10
N ASN A 121 31.88 -0.99 -28.29
CA ASN A 121 32.82 0.10 -28.62
C ASN A 121 32.31 1.41 -29.23
N GLU A 122 32.50 2.46 -28.41
CA GLU A 122 33.20 3.72 -28.66
C GLU A 122 32.99 4.56 -29.94
N HIS A 123 32.72 5.85 -29.67
CA HIS A 123 32.89 7.04 -30.51
C HIS A 123 31.94 7.23 -31.70
N TYR A 124 31.11 8.29 -31.67
CA TYR A 124 31.24 9.52 -32.50
C TYR A 124 29.93 10.34 -32.62
N HIS A 125 30.11 11.66 -32.48
CA HIS A 125 29.45 12.85 -33.05
C HIS A 125 27.92 13.02 -33.17
N VAL A 126 27.45 14.07 -32.48
CA VAL A 126 26.27 14.90 -32.78
C VAL A 126 26.41 15.59 -34.13
N LEU A 127 25.38 15.60 -34.99
CA LEU A 127 25.07 16.70 -35.93
C LEU A 127 23.60 16.66 -36.46
N SER A 128 22.87 17.77 -36.24
CA SER A 128 21.86 18.45 -37.13
C SER A 128 20.54 17.74 -37.54
N THR A 129 19.38 18.36 -37.84
CA THR A 129 18.56 19.52 -37.38
C THR A 129 17.17 19.40 -38.07
N ILE A 130 16.05 19.73 -37.37
CA ILE A 130 14.76 20.37 -37.85
C ILE A 130 13.78 19.53 -38.75
N PRO A 131 12.42 19.72 -38.76
CA PRO A 131 11.59 20.81 -38.20
C PRO A 131 10.38 20.45 -37.29
N THR A 132 10.23 21.27 -36.25
CA THR A 132 9.04 22.05 -35.88
C THR A 132 7.72 21.81 -36.63
N HIS A 133 6.68 21.41 -35.89
CA HIS A 133 5.31 21.87 -36.13
C HIS A 133 4.67 22.34 -34.83
N THR A 134 4.34 23.63 -34.85
CA THR A 134 3.63 24.42 -33.86
C THR A 134 2.18 23.95 -33.77
N ILE A 135 1.70 23.62 -32.58
CA ILE A 135 0.25 23.67 -32.27
C ILE A 135 0.10 24.46 -30.98
N SER A 136 -0.38 25.68 -31.15
CA SER A 136 -0.90 26.58 -30.13
C SER A 136 -2.25 26.10 -29.65
N SER A 137 -2.44 25.98 -28.34
CA SER A 137 -3.75 26.20 -27.72
C SER A 137 -3.57 26.88 -26.38
N ASN A 138 -4.17 28.06 -26.31
CA ASN A 138 -4.05 29.10 -25.32
C ASN A 138 -5.31 29.08 -24.45
N SER A 139 -5.19 28.91 -23.14
CA SER A 139 -6.23 29.20 -22.11
C SER A 139 -5.77 28.54 -20.80
N GLY A 140 -5.62 29.18 -19.65
CA GLY A 140 -5.89 30.53 -19.18
C GLY A 140 -5.67 30.43 -17.66
N ASN A 141 -4.83 31.28 -17.10
CA ASN A 141 -4.62 31.38 -15.67
C ASN A 141 -5.90 31.91 -15.01
N ASP A 142 -6.37 31.28 -13.94
CA ASP A 142 -7.14 31.98 -12.92
C ASP A 142 -6.73 31.54 -11.52
N ILE A 143 -6.13 32.49 -10.82
CA ILE A 143 -5.81 32.51 -9.40
C ILE A 143 -7.07 32.98 -8.68
N LEU A 144 -7.60 32.21 -7.72
CA LEU A 144 -8.62 32.71 -6.79
C LEU A 144 -8.32 32.24 -5.36
N THR A 145 -7.93 33.22 -4.55
CA THR A 145 -7.75 33.20 -3.12
C THR A 145 -9.07 33.32 -2.35
N HIS A 146 -9.06 32.77 -1.13
CA HIS A 146 -9.87 33.08 0.06
C HIS A 146 -11.36 32.68 0.16
N GLU A 147 -11.59 31.88 1.21
CA GLU A 147 -12.62 31.97 2.24
C GLU A 147 -14.07 32.40 1.90
N THR A 148 -14.95 31.71 2.64
CA THR A 148 -16.38 31.98 2.88
C THR A 148 -17.30 31.17 1.97
N LEU A 149 -17.97 30.17 2.56
CA LEU A 149 -19.44 30.04 2.54
C LEU A 149 -19.83 28.85 3.45
N LEU A 150 -20.25 29.19 4.67
CA LEU A 150 -21.17 28.38 5.47
C LEU A 150 -22.58 28.89 5.19
N SER A 151 -23.51 28.01 4.82
CA SER A 151 -24.91 28.02 5.29
C SER A 151 -25.79 27.00 4.54
N ASN A 152 -26.21 25.97 5.29
CA ASN A 152 -27.54 25.36 5.41
C ASN A 152 -28.31 24.82 4.19
N GLY A 153 -28.71 23.54 4.31
CA GLY A 153 -30.01 23.04 3.84
C GLY A 153 -29.98 21.77 2.97
N ASP A 154 -29.95 20.60 3.63
CA ASP A 154 -30.46 19.29 3.19
C ASP A 154 -30.41 18.91 1.69
N ASP A 155 -29.35 18.18 1.29
CA ASP A 155 -29.53 16.99 0.44
C ASP A 155 -28.40 15.97 0.66
N SER A 156 -28.81 14.71 0.61
CA SER A 156 -28.18 13.42 0.89
C SER A 156 -26.97 13.02 0.02
N SER A 157 -26.12 13.96 -0.36
CA SER A 157 -24.78 13.67 -0.89
C SER A 157 -23.77 13.86 0.24
N THR A 158 -23.28 12.77 0.84
CA THR A 158 -22.17 12.82 1.81
C THR A 158 -21.04 13.65 1.20
N ASN A 159 -20.88 14.89 1.67
CA ASN A 159 -19.95 15.84 1.09
C ASN A 159 -18.55 15.24 1.26
N LYS A 160 -17.97 14.69 0.17
CA LYS A 160 -16.68 14.00 0.21
C LYS A 160 -15.63 15.08 0.42
N VAL A 161 -15.20 15.26 1.67
CA VAL A 161 -14.21 16.29 1.98
C VAL A 161 -12.84 15.65 1.91
N TYR A 162 -11.95 16.24 1.12
CA TYR A 162 -10.53 15.93 1.09
C TYR A 162 -9.76 17.00 1.85
N ASP A 163 -8.52 16.70 2.22
CA ASP A 163 -7.61 17.71 2.76
C ASP A 163 -7.24 18.74 1.68
N SER A 164 -6.54 19.81 2.06
CA SER A 164 -6.17 20.90 1.13
C SER A 164 -5.31 20.45 -0.05
N THR A 165 -4.62 19.30 0.08
CA THR A 165 -3.82 18.73 -1.01
C THR A 165 -4.64 17.84 -1.95
N GLY A 166 -5.85 17.43 -1.56
CA GLY A 166 -6.66 16.45 -2.30
C GLY A 166 -6.13 15.01 -2.21
N MET A 167 -5.13 14.74 -1.38
CA MET A 167 -4.46 13.45 -1.29
C MET A 167 -5.10 12.51 -0.27
N PHE A 168 -5.83 13.04 0.70
CA PHE A 168 -6.41 12.26 1.78
C PHE A 168 -7.85 12.66 2.07
N HIS A 169 -8.66 11.68 2.47
CA HIS A 169 -10.01 11.92 3.00
C HIS A 169 -9.92 12.66 4.33
N TRP A 170 -10.78 13.66 4.48
CA TRP A 170 -10.83 14.56 5.62
C TRP A 170 -12.24 14.63 6.18
N CYS A 171 -12.35 14.92 7.47
CA CYS A 171 -13.61 15.27 8.11
C CYS A 171 -13.41 16.41 9.11
N TYR A 172 -14.51 17.03 9.51
CA TYR A 172 -14.51 17.99 10.60
C TYR A 172 -13.92 17.37 11.88
N SER A 173 -13.37 18.23 12.74
CA SER A 173 -12.72 17.82 13.98
C SER A 173 -13.70 17.07 14.87
N GLN A 174 -13.38 15.81 15.17
CA GLN A 174 -14.17 14.95 16.04
C GLN A 174 -13.65 15.01 17.47
N ARG A 175 -14.56 15.04 18.45
CA ARG A 175 -14.20 14.89 19.86
C ARG A 175 -13.87 13.43 20.14
N ILE A 176 -12.83 13.18 20.93
CA ILE A 176 -12.42 11.79 21.22
C ILE A 176 -13.55 11.02 21.89
N GLU A 177 -14.34 11.68 22.74
CA GLU A 177 -15.49 11.09 23.44
C GLU A 177 -16.54 10.52 22.49
N GLU A 178 -16.73 11.11 21.32
CA GLU A 178 -17.69 10.65 20.30
C GLU A 178 -17.16 9.43 19.52
N CYS A 179 -15.85 9.18 19.57
CA CYS A 179 -15.20 8.07 18.90
C CYS A 179 -15.00 6.85 19.81
N ILE A 180 -15.22 6.99 21.12
CA ILE A 180 -15.12 5.88 22.08
C ILE A 180 -16.36 4.99 21.98
N LEU A 181 -16.14 3.71 21.72
CA LEU A 181 -17.18 2.69 21.69
C LEU A 181 -17.45 2.19 23.11
N ASP A 182 -18.74 2.08 23.46
CA ASP A 182 -19.16 1.36 24.65
C ASP A 182 -19.13 -0.16 24.36
N ARG A 183 -18.47 -0.91 25.24
CA ARG A 183 -18.34 -2.38 25.18
C ARG A 183 -19.70 -3.08 25.09
N HIS A 184 -20.76 -2.47 25.63
CA HIS A 184 -22.11 -3.05 25.65
C HIS A 184 -22.99 -2.62 24.49
N GLN A 185 -22.53 -1.70 23.64
CA GLN A 185 -23.30 -1.21 22.50
C GLN A 185 -23.21 -2.21 21.34
N LYS A 186 -23.90 -3.34 21.48
CA LYS A 186 -24.04 -4.45 20.51
C LYS A 186 -24.59 -4.04 19.12
N SER A 187 -24.87 -2.75 18.88
CA SER A 187 -25.48 -2.27 17.64
C SER A 187 -24.48 -2.07 16.51
N LEU A 188 -23.18 -2.00 16.79
CA LEU A 188 -22.17 -1.82 15.75
C LEU A 188 -21.67 -3.18 15.26
N VAL A 189 -22.32 -3.73 14.25
CA VAL A 189 -21.81 -4.90 13.54
C VAL A 189 -20.62 -4.45 12.70
N LEU A 190 -19.42 -4.74 13.20
CA LEU A 190 -18.17 -4.44 12.52
C LEU A 190 -17.78 -5.58 11.59
N HIS A 191 -17.48 -5.25 10.34
CA HIS A 191 -16.93 -6.17 9.35
C HIS A 191 -16.04 -5.38 8.39
N ASN A 192 -15.06 -6.05 7.77
CA ASN A 192 -14.18 -5.45 6.76
C ASN A 192 -13.45 -4.19 7.31
N HIS A 193 -13.04 -4.28 8.58
CA HIS A 193 -12.37 -3.22 9.32
C HIS A 193 -10.95 -3.64 9.71
N VAL A 194 -10.17 -2.68 10.18
CA VAL A 194 -8.84 -2.91 10.75
C VAL A 194 -8.93 -2.76 12.26
N VAL A 195 -8.40 -3.74 13.00
CA VAL A 195 -8.26 -3.66 14.46
C VAL A 195 -6.81 -3.31 14.76
N VAL A 196 -6.58 -2.26 15.53
CA VAL A 196 -5.24 -1.86 16.00
C VAL A 196 -5.15 -2.15 17.50
N CYS A 197 -4.41 -3.19 17.83
CA CYS A 197 -4.07 -3.58 19.19
C CYS A 197 -2.88 -2.74 19.66
N LEU A 198 -3.15 -1.71 20.47
CA LEU A 198 -2.15 -0.73 20.89
C LEU A 198 -1.69 -0.98 22.33
N PHE A 199 -0.42 -1.33 22.48
CA PHE A 199 0.26 -1.47 23.77
C PHE A 199 0.97 -0.18 24.15
N ALA A 200 0.27 0.68 24.87
CA ALA A 200 0.80 1.95 25.32
C ALA A 200 0.17 2.34 26.66
N ASP A 201 0.97 2.90 27.55
CA ASP A 201 0.50 3.48 28.79
C ASP A 201 0.43 5.01 28.65
N LYS A 202 -0.32 5.69 29.52
CA LYS A 202 -0.37 7.17 29.55
C LYS A 202 0.99 7.86 29.50
N GLY A 203 2.04 7.25 30.05
CA GLY A 203 3.41 7.77 30.07
C GLY A 203 4.29 7.38 28.87
N SER A 204 3.83 6.49 27.98
CA SER A 204 4.61 6.02 26.84
C SER A 204 4.93 7.15 25.83
N PRO A 205 6.03 7.06 25.07
CA PRO A 205 6.30 7.97 23.96
C PRO A 205 5.21 7.89 22.88
N LEU A 206 5.05 8.98 22.13
CA LEU A 206 4.13 9.03 20.99
C LEU A 206 4.75 8.29 19.81
N ILE A 207 4.01 7.35 19.23
CA ILE A 207 4.43 6.60 18.04
C ILE A 207 4.03 7.30 16.75
N GLY A 208 3.10 8.27 16.83
CA GLY A 208 2.58 8.98 15.68
C GLY A 208 1.57 8.13 14.91
N LEU A 209 0.47 7.76 15.56
CA LEU A 209 -0.60 6.94 14.97
C LEU A 209 -1.13 7.48 13.62
N ARG A 210 -1.01 8.80 13.39
CA ARG A 210 -1.32 9.43 12.10
C ARG A 210 -0.58 8.78 10.94
N ASN A 211 0.68 8.38 11.10
CA ASN A 211 1.49 7.80 10.03
C ASN A 211 0.96 6.42 9.58
N PHE A 212 0.29 5.71 10.49
CA PHE A 212 -0.41 4.46 10.18
C PHE A 212 -1.79 4.72 9.55
N VAL A 213 -2.57 5.64 10.14
CA VAL A 213 -3.95 5.91 9.70
C VAL A 213 -3.99 6.62 8.33
N MET A 214 -3.03 7.49 8.05
CA MET A 214 -3.04 8.38 6.88
C MET A 214 -3.01 7.64 5.53
N PRO A 215 -2.11 6.67 5.29
CA PRO A 215 -2.15 5.88 4.06
C PRO A 215 -3.49 5.14 3.84
N LEU A 216 -4.16 4.72 4.92
CA LEU A 216 -5.47 4.05 4.87
C LEU A 216 -6.64 5.02 4.64
N ARG A 217 -6.35 6.30 4.42
CA ARG A 217 -7.30 7.36 4.07
C ARG A 217 -6.90 8.08 2.79
N ALA A 218 -6.05 7.49 1.95
CA ALA A 218 -5.67 8.05 0.67
C ALA A 218 -6.89 8.26 -0.25
N SER A 219 -6.85 9.31 -1.07
CA SER A 219 -7.95 9.72 -1.95
C SER A 219 -8.19 8.79 -3.15
N ASN A 220 -7.26 7.87 -3.41
CA ASN A 220 -7.41 6.82 -4.41
C ASN A 220 -8.44 5.75 -4.03
N PHE A 221 -8.93 5.72 -2.79
CA PHE A 221 -10.09 4.94 -2.37
C PHE A 221 -11.35 5.80 -2.36
N HIS A 222 -12.49 5.25 -2.75
CA HIS A 222 -13.76 5.89 -2.52
C HIS A 222 -14.13 5.83 -1.03
N TYR A 223 -14.92 6.80 -0.56
CA TYR A 223 -15.28 6.89 0.86
C TYR A 223 -15.93 5.61 1.41
N HIS A 224 -16.74 4.91 0.60
CA HIS A 224 -17.38 3.65 1.00
C HIS A 224 -16.37 2.49 1.11
N GLU A 225 -15.27 2.51 0.36
CA GLU A 225 -14.19 1.51 0.40
C GLU A 225 -13.26 1.69 1.60
N LEU A 226 -13.26 2.86 2.23
CA LEU A 226 -12.45 3.11 3.43
C LEU A 226 -12.84 2.16 4.56
N LYS A 227 -11.86 1.37 5.01
CA LYS A 227 -12.01 0.50 6.17
C LYS A 227 -12.07 1.33 7.45
N ARG A 228 -13.04 1.02 8.32
CA ARG A 228 -13.06 1.55 9.69
C ARG A 228 -11.82 1.04 10.43
N ILE A 229 -11.20 1.90 11.24
CA ILE A 229 -10.09 1.50 12.12
C ILE A 229 -10.60 1.56 13.55
N VAL A 230 -10.51 0.43 14.25
CA VAL A 230 -10.87 0.29 15.67
C VAL A 230 -9.59 0.14 16.47
N ILE A 231 -9.25 1.15 17.26
CA ILE A 231 -8.06 1.15 18.12
C ILE A 231 -8.46 0.60 19.49
N VAL A 232 -7.89 -0.54 19.88
CA VAL A 232 -8.07 -1.15 21.19
C VAL A 232 -6.86 -0.79 22.05
N GLY A 233 -7.07 -0.03 23.13
CA GLY A 233 -5.97 0.38 24.01
C GLY A 233 -6.37 1.40 25.08
N ASP A 234 -5.36 1.97 25.74
CA ASP A 234 -5.55 3.01 26.75
C ASP A 234 -5.98 4.34 26.10
N VAL A 235 -7.15 4.83 26.50
CA VAL A 235 -7.72 6.09 25.99
C VAL A 235 -6.88 7.29 26.41
N GLU A 236 -6.22 7.22 27.56
CA GLU A 236 -5.37 8.31 28.06
C GLU A 236 -4.16 8.52 27.15
N TYR A 237 -3.57 7.43 26.64
CA TYR A 237 -2.52 7.50 25.64
C TYR A 237 -3.07 8.04 24.30
N ILE A 238 -4.16 7.46 23.80
CA ILE A 238 -4.75 7.85 22.50
C ILE A 238 -5.18 9.33 22.50
N ARG A 239 -5.65 9.86 23.64
CA ARG A 239 -5.99 11.28 23.79
C ARG A 239 -4.82 12.21 23.49
N ARG A 240 -3.58 11.79 23.80
CA ARG A 240 -2.37 12.56 23.48
C ARG A 240 -2.07 12.56 21.97
N GLU A 241 -2.34 11.45 21.28
CA GLU A 241 -2.20 11.31 19.82
C GLU A 241 -3.35 11.96 19.04
N TRP A 242 -4.51 12.16 19.67
CA TRP A 242 -5.77 12.56 19.01
C TRP A 242 -5.68 13.87 18.23
N LYS A 243 -4.80 14.79 18.65
CA LYS A 243 -4.52 16.05 17.94
C LYS A 243 -4.10 15.82 16.47
N THR A 244 -3.53 14.66 16.17
CA THR A 244 -3.08 14.29 14.82
C THR A 244 -4.10 13.45 14.04
N LEU A 245 -5.20 13.04 14.70
CA LEU A 245 -6.18 12.08 14.19
C LEU A 245 -7.60 12.64 14.02
N TYR A 246 -7.95 13.73 14.72
CA TYR A 246 -9.35 14.19 14.81
C TYR A 246 -10.03 14.57 13.49
N ASN A 247 -9.28 14.76 12.40
CA ASN A 247 -9.82 15.00 11.06
C ASN A 247 -9.84 13.77 10.15
N MET A 248 -9.51 12.59 10.68
CA MET A 248 -9.46 11.35 9.90
C MET A 248 -10.79 10.61 10.06
N PRO A 249 -11.53 10.31 8.97
CA PRO A 249 -12.84 9.70 9.07
C PRO A 249 -12.76 8.23 9.50
N LYS A 250 -13.90 7.68 9.95
CA LYS A 250 -14.08 6.26 10.31
C LYS A 250 -13.05 5.72 11.32
N LEU A 251 -12.74 6.51 12.34
CA LEU A 251 -11.98 6.05 13.50
C LEU A 251 -12.92 5.71 14.65
N SER A 252 -12.57 4.67 15.40
CA SER A 252 -13.25 4.29 16.63
C SER A 252 -12.23 3.80 17.64
N ILE A 253 -12.50 4.01 18.92
CA ILE A 253 -11.62 3.65 20.02
C ILE A 253 -12.39 2.73 20.95
N LEU A 254 -11.83 1.56 21.25
CA LEU A 254 -12.32 0.70 22.31
C LEU A 254 -11.37 0.85 23.50
N HIS A 255 -11.87 1.47 24.58
CA HIS A 255 -11.10 1.57 25.81
C HIS A 255 -10.99 0.20 26.46
N GLY A 256 -9.78 -0.36 26.48
CA GLY A 256 -9.56 -1.72 26.96
C GLY A 256 -8.14 -2.18 26.74
N SER A 257 -7.91 -3.49 26.93
CA SER A 257 -6.60 -4.09 26.75
C SER A 257 -6.60 -5.05 25.56
N PRO A 258 -5.60 -5.01 24.66
CA PRO A 258 -5.48 -6.03 23.61
C PRO A 258 -5.24 -7.46 24.12
N LEU A 259 -4.89 -7.65 25.39
CA LEU A 259 -4.81 -8.98 26.03
C LEU A 259 -6.17 -9.49 26.51
N SER A 260 -7.17 -8.60 26.60
CA SER A 260 -8.52 -8.95 27.03
C SER A 260 -9.31 -9.55 25.88
N ARG A 261 -9.60 -10.86 25.96
CA ARG A 261 -10.42 -11.55 24.94
C ARG A 261 -11.83 -10.95 24.81
N SER A 262 -12.39 -10.38 25.88
CA SER A 262 -13.69 -9.72 25.82
C SER A 262 -13.63 -8.43 24.99
N ASP A 263 -12.54 -7.66 25.11
CA ASP A 263 -12.33 -6.45 24.30
C ASP A 263 -12.11 -6.80 22.82
N LEU A 264 -11.29 -7.83 22.55
CA LEU A 264 -11.08 -8.31 21.17
C LEU A 264 -12.38 -8.83 20.53
N ARG A 265 -13.25 -9.48 21.31
CA ARG A 265 -14.59 -9.89 20.85
C ARG A 265 -15.51 -8.68 20.61
N ALA A 266 -15.47 -7.68 21.50
CA ALA A 266 -16.22 -6.44 21.32
C ALA A 266 -15.76 -5.64 20.10
N ALA A 267 -14.49 -5.77 19.71
CA ALA A 267 -13.94 -5.22 18.47
C ALA A 267 -14.22 -6.08 17.22
N ASN A 268 -14.95 -7.20 17.35
CA ASN A 268 -15.22 -8.18 16.30
C ASN A 268 -13.95 -8.60 15.55
N ILE A 269 -12.89 -8.98 16.28
CA ILE A 269 -11.60 -9.32 15.67
C ILE A 269 -11.67 -10.45 14.62
N ASN A 270 -12.66 -11.34 14.70
CA ASN A 270 -12.84 -12.42 13.72
C ASN A 270 -13.40 -11.96 12.37
N THR A 271 -13.94 -10.75 12.26
CA THR A 271 -14.45 -10.20 11.00
C THR A 271 -13.59 -9.07 10.46
N CYS A 272 -12.42 -8.84 11.06
CA CYS A 272 -11.48 -7.83 10.60
C CYS A 272 -10.69 -8.33 9.38
N ASP A 273 -10.29 -7.39 8.52
CA ASP A 273 -9.42 -7.68 7.38
C ASP A 273 -7.94 -7.74 7.78
N MET A 274 -7.60 -7.11 8.91
CA MET A 274 -6.27 -7.12 9.49
C MET A 274 -6.32 -6.73 10.96
N CYS A 275 -5.63 -7.47 11.80
CA CYS A 275 -5.28 -7.10 13.17
C CYS A 275 -3.81 -6.65 13.19
N VAL A 276 -3.58 -5.40 13.60
CA VAL A 276 -2.26 -4.78 13.66
C VAL A 276 -1.88 -4.64 15.12
N ILE A 277 -0.76 -5.21 15.53
CA ILE A 277 -0.27 -5.14 16.91
C ILE A 277 0.94 -4.21 16.96
N ILE A 278 0.82 -3.14 17.76
CA ILE A 278 1.82 -2.06 17.87
C ILE A 278 2.09 -1.78 19.36
N SER A 279 3.36 -1.61 19.72
CA SER A 279 3.83 -1.24 21.05
C SER A 279 4.49 0.13 21.05
N ALA A 280 4.04 0.99 21.95
CA ALA A 280 4.70 2.26 22.24
C ALA A 280 5.55 2.18 23.51
N ARG A 281 5.66 1.03 24.16
CA ARG A 281 6.41 0.90 25.41
C ARG A 281 7.91 0.93 25.11
N ILE A 282 8.63 1.77 25.86
CA ILE A 282 10.09 1.74 25.88
C ILE A 282 10.47 0.63 26.85
N PRO A 283 11.26 -0.38 26.43
CA PRO A 283 11.78 -1.40 27.33
C PRO A 283 12.50 -0.75 28.51
N ASN A 284 12.23 -1.22 29.73
CA ASN A 284 12.94 -0.73 30.90
C ASN A 284 14.44 -1.11 30.75
N PRO A 285 15.40 -0.19 30.95
CA PRO A 285 16.83 -0.52 30.85
C PRO A 285 17.28 -1.67 31.76
N ASN A 286 16.53 -1.93 32.84
CA ASN A 286 16.78 -3.01 33.79
C ASN A 286 16.06 -4.31 33.43
N GLU A 287 15.24 -4.32 32.38
CA GLU A 287 14.53 -5.50 31.88
C GLU A 287 15.40 -6.25 30.87
N ASP A 288 15.23 -7.57 30.82
CA ASP A 288 15.93 -8.42 29.86
C ASP A 288 15.52 -8.01 28.43
N PRO A 289 16.47 -7.71 27.52
CA PRO A 289 16.16 -7.30 26.15
C PRO A 289 15.36 -8.36 25.37
N THR A 290 15.44 -9.63 25.76
CA THR A 290 14.63 -10.71 25.16
C THR A 290 13.13 -10.59 25.47
N LEU A 291 12.76 -9.76 26.45
CA LEU A 291 11.37 -9.51 26.85
C LEU A 291 10.76 -8.26 26.21
N ALA A 292 11.50 -7.54 25.36
CA ALA A 292 11.02 -6.32 24.71
C ALA A 292 9.68 -6.52 23.99
N ASP A 293 9.50 -7.71 23.40
CA ASP A 293 8.38 -8.03 22.51
C ASP A 293 7.28 -8.87 23.16
N LYS A 294 7.37 -9.07 24.50
CA LYS A 294 6.48 -9.99 25.23
C LYS A 294 5.00 -9.68 25.00
N GLU A 295 4.61 -8.41 24.98
CA GLU A 295 3.21 -7.99 24.81
C GLU A 295 2.71 -8.33 23.40
N ALA A 296 3.50 -8.06 22.37
CA ALA A 296 3.14 -8.35 20.99
C ALA A 296 3.03 -9.87 20.73
N ILE A 297 3.98 -10.66 21.27
CA ILE A 297 3.93 -12.13 21.20
C ILE A 297 2.71 -12.66 21.94
N LEU A 298 2.48 -12.22 23.19
CA LEU A 298 1.34 -12.67 23.99
C LEU A 298 0.01 -12.30 23.33
N ALA A 299 -0.11 -11.11 22.74
CA ALA A 299 -1.30 -10.70 22.00
C ALA A 299 -1.56 -11.59 20.78
N SER A 300 -0.53 -11.84 19.97
CA SER A 300 -0.63 -12.72 18.79
C SER A 300 -1.06 -14.14 19.18
N LEU A 301 -0.42 -14.72 20.20
CA LEU A 301 -0.79 -16.03 20.72
C LEU A 301 -2.19 -16.05 21.32
N ASN A 302 -2.58 -14.98 22.02
CA ASN A 302 -3.91 -14.87 22.62
C ASN A 302 -5.00 -14.85 21.54
N VAL A 303 -4.81 -14.06 20.47
CA VAL A 303 -5.71 -14.02 19.30
C VAL A 303 -5.79 -15.39 18.65
N LYS A 304 -4.64 -16.03 18.36
CA LYS A 304 -4.61 -17.37 17.75
C LYS A 304 -5.35 -18.42 18.56
N ALA A 305 -5.32 -18.31 19.90
CA ALA A 305 -5.99 -19.22 20.81
C ALA A 305 -7.47 -18.85 21.10
N MET A 306 -8.05 -17.90 20.35
CA MET A 306 -9.49 -17.59 20.42
C MET A 306 -10.29 -18.55 19.53
N HIS A 307 -11.47 -18.92 20.01
CA HIS A 307 -12.49 -19.56 19.19
C HIS A 307 -13.72 -18.66 19.11
N PHE A 308 -14.35 -18.67 17.94
CA PHE A 308 -15.53 -17.91 17.61
C PHE A 308 -16.64 -18.90 17.26
N ASP A 309 -17.70 -18.89 18.06
CA ASP A 309 -18.85 -19.73 17.79
C ASP A 309 -19.52 -19.27 16.49
N ASP A 310 -19.82 -20.22 15.60
CA ASP A 310 -20.77 -20.01 14.51
C ASP A 310 -22.14 -19.73 15.14
N GLN A 311 -22.45 -18.45 15.36
CA GLN A 311 -23.83 -18.07 15.55
C GLN A 311 -24.51 -18.37 14.20
N PRO A 312 -25.50 -19.28 14.13
CA PRO A 312 -26.17 -19.57 12.88
C PRO A 312 -26.78 -18.27 12.39
N SER A 313 -26.25 -17.76 11.27
CA SER A 313 -26.87 -16.68 10.54
C SER A 313 -28.34 -17.03 10.37
N HIS A 314 -29.24 -16.26 10.97
CA HIS A 314 -30.63 -16.30 10.53
C HIS A 314 -30.62 -16.08 9.03
N SER A 315 -30.99 -17.12 8.29
CA SER A 315 -31.05 -17.16 6.85
C SER A 315 -31.99 -16.05 6.37
N ILE A 316 -31.44 -14.91 5.98
CA ILE A 316 -32.14 -14.04 5.05
C ILE A 316 -32.02 -14.74 3.70
N ASN A 317 -33.02 -15.55 3.39
CA ASN A 317 -33.30 -16.04 2.05
C ASN A 317 -33.46 -14.82 1.13
N SER A 318 -32.39 -14.39 0.48
CA SER A 318 -32.48 -13.57 -0.73
C SER A 318 -32.16 -14.48 -1.91
N SER A 319 -33.23 -15.06 -2.45
CA SER A 319 -33.20 -15.73 -3.74
C SER A 319 -32.89 -14.69 -4.82
N PHE A 320 -31.62 -14.48 -5.13
CA PHE A 320 -31.20 -13.77 -6.35
C PHE A 320 -30.44 -14.75 -7.23
N THR A 321 -31.16 -15.32 -8.19
CA THR A 321 -30.57 -15.89 -9.40
C THR A 321 -29.92 -14.75 -10.18
N MET A 322 -28.60 -14.74 -10.35
CA MET A 322 -27.93 -13.84 -11.28
C MET A 322 -26.86 -14.56 -12.09
N SER A 323 -26.88 -14.20 -13.38
CA SER A 323 -26.15 -14.76 -14.51
C SER A 323 -24.64 -14.68 -14.36
N ALA A 324 -23.95 -15.64 -14.97
CA ALA A 324 -22.51 -15.75 -15.01
C ALA A 324 -21.86 -14.58 -15.76
N HIS A 325 -21.29 -13.62 -15.02
CA HIS A 325 -20.18 -12.81 -15.50
C HIS A 325 -19.22 -12.51 -14.35
N ASN A 326 -17.93 -12.78 -14.62
CA ASN A 326 -16.76 -12.65 -13.75
C ASN A 326 -16.90 -11.65 -12.61
N SER A 327 -17.15 -12.18 -11.41
CA SER A 327 -16.90 -11.50 -10.14
C SER A 327 -16.07 -12.44 -9.29
N TYR A 328 -14.86 -12.01 -8.94
CA TYR A 328 -14.03 -12.68 -7.93
C TYR A 328 -14.78 -12.59 -6.60
N ASN A 329 -15.67 -13.55 -6.36
CA ASN A 329 -16.38 -13.66 -5.09
C ASN A 329 -15.33 -13.99 -4.03
N LEU A 330 -14.85 -12.98 -3.29
CA LEU A 330 -14.32 -13.18 -1.95
C LEU A 330 -15.46 -13.77 -1.13
N ARG A 331 -15.56 -15.11 -1.11
CA ARG A 331 -16.28 -15.78 -0.04
C ARG A 331 -15.61 -15.31 1.23
N GLN A 332 -16.29 -14.46 2.00
CA GLN A 332 -15.85 -14.10 3.33
C GLN A 332 -15.84 -15.40 4.14
N THR A 333 -14.67 -16.01 4.24
CA THR A 333 -14.46 -17.20 5.05
C THR A 333 -14.79 -16.79 6.47
N VAL A 334 -15.87 -17.33 7.02
CA VAL A 334 -16.23 -17.10 8.42
C VAL A 334 -15.07 -17.64 9.25
N ILE A 335 -14.34 -16.73 9.91
CA ILE A 335 -13.24 -17.08 10.78
C ILE A 335 -13.84 -17.62 12.07
N THR A 336 -13.72 -18.94 12.25
CA THR A 336 -14.17 -19.66 13.45
C THR A 336 -13.01 -19.88 14.42
N ASP A 337 -11.78 -19.82 13.93
CA ASP A 337 -10.56 -20.04 14.71
C ASP A 337 -9.61 -18.85 14.61
N GLY A 338 -9.08 -18.43 15.75
CA GLY A 338 -8.13 -17.32 15.87
C GLY A 338 -6.88 -17.46 15.01
N THR A 339 -6.46 -18.68 14.68
CA THR A 339 -5.33 -18.95 13.79
C THR A 339 -5.53 -18.41 12.37
N GLN A 340 -6.78 -18.17 11.96
CA GLN A 340 -7.14 -17.64 10.65
C GLN A 340 -7.23 -16.10 10.63
N VAL A 341 -7.15 -15.43 11.79
CA VAL A 341 -7.19 -13.97 11.85
C VAL A 341 -5.92 -13.41 11.18
N PRO A 342 -6.06 -12.58 10.13
CA PRO A 342 -4.91 -11.96 9.49
C PRO A 342 -4.25 -10.98 10.47
N MET A 343 -2.96 -11.14 10.70
CA MET A 343 -2.23 -10.35 11.68
C MET A 343 -0.90 -9.84 11.11
N ILE A 344 -0.52 -8.65 11.56
CA ILE A 344 0.82 -8.10 11.40
C ILE A 344 1.29 -7.54 12.75
N THR A 345 2.55 -7.81 13.07
CA THR A 345 3.26 -7.34 14.25
C THR A 345 4.47 -6.53 13.81
N GLU A 346 4.87 -5.53 14.58
CA GLU A 346 6.04 -4.68 14.26
C GLU A 346 7.42 -5.32 14.50
N LEU A 347 7.44 -6.56 15.01
CA LEU A 347 8.64 -7.31 15.41
C LEU A 347 9.54 -7.72 14.25
#